data_AF-A0A379Z3V8-F1
#
_entry.id   AF-A0A379Z3V8-F1
#
_cell.length_a   1.000
_cell.length_b   1.000
_cell.length_c   1.000
_cell.angle_alpha   90.00
_cell.angle_beta   90.00
_cell.angle_gamma   90.00
#
_symmetry.space_group_name_H-M   'P 1'
#
loop_
_entity.id
_entity.type
_entity.pdbx_description
1 polymer ?
#
loop_
_entity_poly.entity_id
_entity_poly.type
_entity_poly.pdbx_seq_one_letter_code
_entity_poly.pdbx_strand_id
1 'polypeptide(L)'
;MDKWSYEELQEFIHEDIEEFMRDGLDIRQASSRVQVEYAKSIESGELEKLIIYMVLCEEGLMHGFLRDDIKEQTLELLERINLERCDQQLSDDEQCRLRDDMNRISSLLA
;
A
#
# COMPACT_ATOMS: atom_id res chain seq x y z
N MET A 1 8.38 -13.53 9.03
CA MET A 1 8.14 -13.63 7.58
C MET A 1 9.49 -13.44 6.94
N ASP A 2 9.89 -14.36 6.07
CA ASP A 2 10.88 -14.02 5.06
C ASP A 2 10.39 -12.76 4.34
N LYS A 3 11.29 -11.81 4.17
CA LYS A 3 10.94 -10.47 3.70
C LYS A 3 10.46 -10.59 2.26
N TRP A 4 9.18 -10.30 2.01
CA TRP A 4 8.67 -10.17 0.65
C TRP A 4 9.42 -9.05 -0.07
N SER A 5 9.65 -9.22 -1.36
CA SER A 5 10.09 -8.11 -2.21
C SER A 5 9.02 -7.02 -2.28
N TYR A 6 9.39 -5.84 -2.78
CA TYR A 6 8.44 -4.75 -3.01
C TYR A 6 7.27 -5.21 -3.89
N GLU A 7 7.59 -5.90 -4.98
CA GLU A 7 6.61 -6.39 -5.97
C GLU A 7 5.75 -7.51 -5.40
N GLU A 8 6.35 -8.47 -4.70
CA GLU A 8 5.62 -9.59 -4.09
C GLU A 8 4.57 -9.08 -3.09
N LEU A 9 4.93 -8.08 -2.27
CA LEU A 9 3.98 -7.50 -1.33
C LEU A 9 2.83 -6.80 -2.06
N GLN A 10 3.10 -6.04 -3.12
CA GLN A 10 2.05 -5.42 -3.92
C GLN A 10 1.12 -6.48 -4.52
N GLU A 11 1.67 -7.50 -5.17
CA GLU A 11 0.93 -8.59 -5.80
C GLU A 11 0.02 -9.30 -4.78
N PHE A 12 0.52 -9.67 -3.60
CA PHE A 12 -0.31 -10.32 -2.58
C PHE A 12 -1.47 -9.44 -2.11
N ILE A 13 -1.26 -8.13 -1.97
CA ILE A 13 -2.34 -7.24 -1.55
C ILE A 13 -3.41 -7.13 -2.64
N HIS A 14 -3.01 -7.05 -3.92
CA HIS A 14 -3.96 -7.04 -5.03
C HIS A 14 -4.76 -8.36 -5.08
N GLU A 15 -4.08 -9.50 -4.97
CA GLU A 15 -4.73 -10.82 -4.94
C GLU A 15 -5.73 -10.95 -3.78
N ASP A 16 -5.36 -10.49 -2.58
CA ASP A 16 -6.24 -10.50 -1.42
C ASP A 16 -7.48 -9.61 -1.62
N ILE A 17 -7.31 -8.41 -2.20
CA ILE A 17 -8.44 -7.51 -2.50
C ILE A 17 -9.39 -8.16 -3.51
N GLU A 18 -8.85 -8.74 -4.59
CA GLU A 18 -9.64 -9.45 -5.57
C GLU A 18 -10.39 -10.66 -4.98
N GLU A 19 -9.74 -11.43 -4.10
CA GLU A 19 -10.35 -12.55 -3.41
C GLU A 19 -11.49 -12.08 -2.49
N PHE A 20 -11.25 -11.05 -1.68
CA PHE A 20 -12.26 -10.46 -0.81
C PHE A 20 -13.47 -9.94 -1.59
N MET A 21 -13.23 -9.28 -2.73
CA MET A 21 -14.32 -8.81 -3.59
C MET A 21 -15.07 -9.96 -4.26
N ARG A 22 -14.37 -11.05 -4.63
CA ARG A 22 -14.99 -12.28 -5.16
C ARG A 22 -15.87 -12.96 -4.11
N ASP A 23 -15.51 -12.86 -2.84
CA ASP A 23 -16.30 -13.35 -1.69
C ASP A 23 -17.48 -12.43 -1.33
N GLY A 24 -17.70 -11.37 -2.10
CA GLY A 24 -18.86 -10.50 -2.00
C GLY A 24 -18.65 -9.26 -1.12
N LEU A 25 -17.42 -8.96 -0.73
CA LEU A 25 -17.10 -7.69 -0.09
C LEU A 25 -17.09 -6.56 -1.12
N ASP A 26 -17.58 -5.38 -0.74
CA ASP A 26 -17.31 -4.17 -1.52
C ASP A 26 -15.88 -3.67 -1.29
N ILE A 27 -15.40 -2.73 -2.11
CA ILE A 27 -14.03 -2.19 -1.98
C ILE A 27 -13.76 -1.62 -0.58
N ARG A 28 -14.76 -0.99 0.06
CA ARG A 28 -14.60 -0.44 1.41
C ARG A 28 -14.34 -1.54 2.43
N GLN A 29 -15.07 -2.64 2.34
CA GLN A 29 -14.93 -3.82 3.18
C GLN A 29 -13.62 -4.57 2.88
N ALA A 30 -13.27 -4.76 1.61
CA ALA A 30 -12.01 -5.39 1.19
C ALA A 30 -10.79 -4.62 1.70
N SER A 31 -10.76 -3.28 1.54
CA SER A 31 -9.68 -2.45 2.09
C SER A 31 -9.59 -2.53 3.61
N SER A 32 -10.73 -2.62 4.31
CA SER A 32 -10.75 -2.82 5.76
C SER A 32 -10.18 -4.18 6.15
N ARG A 33 -10.45 -5.21 5.35
CA ARG A 33 -9.97 -6.57 5.57
C ARG A 33 -8.45 -6.66 5.39
N VAL A 34 -7.90 -6.04 4.34
CA VAL A 34 -6.45 -5.93 4.12
C VAL A 34 -5.75 -5.27 5.32
N GLN A 35 -6.26 -4.15 5.84
CA GLN A 35 -5.67 -3.52 7.03
C GLN A 35 -5.60 -4.47 8.24
N VAL A 36 -6.56 -5.39 8.37
CA VAL A 36 -6.58 -6.41 9.43
C VAL A 36 -5.60 -7.54 9.16
N GLU A 37 -5.60 -8.11 7.94
CA GLU A 37 -4.70 -9.21 7.58
C GLU A 37 -3.23 -8.79 7.65
N TYR A 38 -2.92 -7.56 7.25
CA TYR A 38 -1.56 -7.01 7.25
C TYR A 38 -1.22 -6.17 8.49
N ALA A 39 -2.05 -6.20 9.55
CA ALA A 39 -1.85 -5.38 10.74
C ALA A 39 -0.44 -5.51 11.34
N LYS A 40 0.11 -6.73 11.40
CA LYS A 40 1.48 -6.96 11.89
C LYS A 40 2.55 -6.29 11.01
N SER A 41 2.40 -6.37 9.68
CA SER A 41 3.31 -5.72 8.74
C SER A 41 3.24 -4.21 8.88
N ILE A 42 2.04 -3.65 8.98
CA ILE A 42 1.76 -2.23 9.21
C ILE A 42 2.40 -1.72 10.51
N GLU A 43 2.36 -2.51 11.58
CA GLU A 43 2.92 -2.14 12.88
C GLU A 43 4.45 -2.27 12.92
N SER A 44 5.01 -3.19 12.15
CA SER A 44 6.43 -3.58 12.26
C SER A 44 7.37 -2.85 11.32
N GLY A 45 6.88 -2.31 10.20
CA GLY A 45 7.73 -1.72 9.17
C GLY A 45 7.10 -0.52 8.45
N GLU A 46 7.85 0.59 8.37
CA GLU A 46 7.37 1.80 7.68
C GLU A 46 7.29 1.62 6.16
N LEU A 47 8.20 0.84 5.58
CA LEU A 47 8.20 0.55 4.15
C LEU A 47 6.98 -0.31 3.78
N GLU A 48 6.77 -1.41 4.49
CA GLU A 48 5.61 -2.29 4.30
C GLU A 48 4.31 -1.51 4.52
N LYS A 49 4.25 -0.68 5.57
CA LYS A 49 3.10 0.21 5.80
C LYS A 49 2.87 1.14 4.61
N LEU A 50 3.90 1.79 4.07
CA LEU A 50 3.75 2.66 2.91
C LEU A 50 3.22 1.89 1.69
N ILE A 51 3.81 0.74 1.37
CA ILE A 51 3.40 -0.11 0.24
C ILE A 51 1.92 -0.47 0.35
N ILE A 52 1.50 -0.97 1.51
CA ILE A 52 0.11 -1.37 1.75
C ILE A 52 -0.85 -0.20 1.53
N TYR A 53 -0.54 0.96 2.10
CA TYR A 53 -1.40 2.13 1.99
C TYR A 53 -1.44 2.73 0.58
N MET A 54 -0.36 2.64 -0.19
CA MET A 54 -0.35 3.03 -1.61
C MET A 54 -1.23 2.12 -2.45
N VAL A 55 -1.11 0.79 -2.30
CA VAL A 55 -1.96 -0.18 -3.02
C VAL A 55 -3.43 0.03 -2.68
N LEU A 56 -3.75 0.21 -1.40
CA LEU A 56 -5.12 0.52 -0.96
C LEU A 56 -5.66 1.84 -1.55
N CYS A 57 -4.81 2.85 -1.74
CA CYS A 57 -5.18 4.08 -2.43
C CYS A 57 -5.52 3.83 -3.90
N GLU A 58 -4.67 3.09 -4.60
CA GLU A 58 -4.88 2.74 -6.02
C GLU A 58 -6.16 1.96 -6.24
N GLU A 59 -6.39 0.92 -5.46
CA GLU A 59 -7.58 0.08 -5.55
C GLU A 59 -8.85 0.87 -5.22
N GLY A 60 -8.79 1.70 -4.16
CA GLY A 60 -9.91 2.58 -3.82
C GLY A 60 -10.27 3.53 -4.96
N LEU A 61 -9.28 4.15 -5.60
CA LEU A 61 -9.50 5.06 -6.73
C LEU A 61 -10.02 4.31 -7.97
N MET A 62 -9.45 3.15 -8.29
CA MET A 62 -9.84 2.31 -9.42
C MET A 62 -11.30 1.86 -9.32
N HIS A 63 -11.75 1.50 -8.12
CA HIS A 63 -13.10 1.07 -7.84
C HIS A 63 -14.08 2.22 -7.49
N GLY A 64 -13.64 3.47 -7.59
CA GLY A 64 -14.48 4.66 -7.43
C GLY A 64 -14.83 5.01 -5.98
N PHE A 65 -14.14 4.42 -4.99
CA PHE A 65 -14.30 4.73 -3.58
C PHE A 65 -12.98 4.55 -2.82
N LEU A 66 -12.38 5.67 -2.42
CA LEU A 66 -11.23 5.70 -1.51
C LEU A 66 -11.70 6.14 -0.12
N ARG A 67 -11.34 5.37 0.92
CA ARG A 67 -11.63 5.75 2.31
C ARG A 67 -10.75 6.91 2.77
N ASP A 68 -11.34 7.86 3.47
CA ASP A 68 -10.65 9.05 3.98
C ASP A 68 -9.47 8.70 4.89
N ASP A 69 -9.62 7.71 5.79
CA ASP A 69 -8.55 7.32 6.71
C ASP A 69 -7.34 6.69 5.99
N ILE A 70 -7.58 5.98 4.88
CA ILE A 70 -6.52 5.45 4.02
C ILE A 70 -5.82 6.62 3.31
N LYS A 71 -6.60 7.53 2.71
CA LYS A 71 -6.05 8.72 2.05
C LYS A 71 -5.18 9.56 2.98
N GLU A 72 -5.69 9.92 4.15
CA GLU A 72 -5.00 10.74 5.14
C GLU A 72 -3.72 10.06 5.60
N GLN A 73 -3.78 8.76 5.95
CA GLN A 73 -2.61 8.04 6.39
C GLN A 73 -1.56 7.90 5.29
N THR A 74 -1.96 7.69 4.03
CA THR A 74 -1.03 7.63 2.89
C THR A 74 -0.32 8.97 2.71
N LEU A 75 -1.05 10.10 2.73
CA LEU A 75 -0.46 11.43 2.62
C LEU A 75 0.55 11.70 3.75
N GLU A 76 0.19 11.39 5.00
CA GLU A 76 1.11 11.52 6.13
C GLU A 76 2.38 10.67 5.96
N LEU A 77 2.25 9.46 5.43
CA LEU A 77 3.40 8.57 5.19
C LEU A 77 4.30 9.14 4.11
N LEU A 78 3.74 9.60 2.98
CA LEU A 78 4.50 10.20 1.89
C LEU A 78 5.30 11.43 2.35
N GLU A 79 4.74 12.23 3.27
CA GLU A 79 5.42 13.42 3.81
C GLU A 79 6.55 13.08 4.79
N ARG A 80 6.42 12.01 5.57
CA ARG A 80 7.30 11.74 6.72
C ARG A 80 8.29 10.59 6.51
N ILE A 81 8.11 9.77 5.49
CA ILE A 81 8.88 8.53 5.31
C ILE A 81 10.38 8.85 5.13
N ASN A 82 11.21 8.10 5.85
CA ASN A 82 12.65 8.14 5.64
C ASN A 82 13.04 7.24 4.45
N LEU A 83 13.16 7.85 3.27
CA LEU A 83 13.53 7.14 2.04
C LEU A 83 14.90 6.45 2.14
N GLU A 84 15.89 7.05 2.79
CA GLU A 84 17.21 6.42 2.93
C GLU A 84 17.14 5.09 3.68
N ARG A 85 16.25 4.99 4.68
CA ARG A 85 16.01 3.75 5.42
C ARG A 85 15.20 2.72 4.61
N CYS A 86 14.32 3.19 3.73
CA CYS A 86 13.59 2.31 2.82
C CYS A 86 14.53 1.74 1.75
N ASP A 87 15.38 2.59 1.16
CA ASP A 87 16.33 2.24 0.11
C ASP A 87 17.31 1.13 0.58
N GLN A 88 17.72 1.12 1.86
CA GLN A 88 18.55 0.05 2.44
C GLN A 88 17.89 -1.35 2.43
N GLN A 89 16.59 -1.42 2.20
CA GLN A 89 15.81 -2.65 2.23
C GLN A 89 15.40 -3.12 0.84
N LEU A 90 15.74 -2.34 -0.20
CA LEU A 90 15.28 -2.48 -1.57
C LEU A 90 16.47 -2.56 -2.51
N SER A 91 16.32 -3.31 -3.60
CA SER A 91 17.22 -3.23 -4.75
C SER A 91 17.07 -1.88 -5.47
N ASP A 92 18.07 -1.49 -6.26
CA ASP A 92 18.04 -0.23 -7.02
C ASP A 92 16.81 -0.11 -7.93
N ASP A 93 16.37 -1.22 -8.52
CA ASP A 93 15.17 -1.29 -9.37
C ASP A 93 13.88 -1.07 -8.56
N GLU A 94 13.78 -1.65 -7.36
CA GLU A 94 12.64 -1.44 -6.46
C GLU A 94 12.62 -0.03 -5.89
N GLN A 95 13.77 0.58 -5.63
CA GLN A 95 13.86 1.99 -5.20
C GLN A 95 13.29 2.93 -6.27
N CYS A 96 13.60 2.68 -7.54
CA CYS A 96 13.04 3.46 -8.65
C CYS A 96 11.52 3.32 -8.72
N ARG A 97 11.02 2.08 -8.62
CA ARG A 97 9.58 1.80 -8.64
C ARG A 97 8.83 2.40 -7.46
N LEU A 98 9.37 2.29 -6.25
CA LEU A 98 8.81 2.94 -5.06
C LEU A 98 8.65 4.44 -5.29
N ARG A 99 9.68 5.12 -5.82
CA ARG A 99 9.65 6.57 -6.06
C ARG A 99 8.62 6.96 -7.13
N ASP A 100 8.52 6.17 -8.20
CA ASP A 100 7.53 6.38 -9.26
C ASP A 100 6.10 6.22 -8.73
N ASP A 101 5.86 5.16 -7.93
CA ASP A 101 4.57 4.90 -7.30
C ASP A 101 4.21 6.00 -6.29
N MET A 102 5.16 6.45 -5.46
CA MET A 102 4.95 7.58 -4.54
C MET A 102 4.56 8.86 -5.29
N ASN A 103 5.25 9.19 -6.39
CA ASN A 103 4.93 10.37 -7.20
C ASN A 103 3.55 10.25 -7.86
N ARG A 104 3.20 9.06 -8.36
CA ARG A 104 1.89 8.75 -8.94
C ARG A 104 0.79 8.95 -7.91
N ILE A 105 0.89 8.29 -6.76
CA ILE A 105 -0.09 8.37 -5.67
C ILE A 105 -0.22 9.81 -5.17
N SER A 106 0.90 10.51 -4.93
CA SER A 106 0.85 11.91 -4.49
C SER A 106 0.08 12.80 -5.48
N SER A 107 0.21 12.54 -6.78
CA SER A 107 -0.51 13.29 -7.82
C SER A 107 -2.00 12.94 -7.89
N LEU A 108 -2.36 11.70 -7.57
CA LEU A 108 -3.75 11.23 -7.55
C LEU A 108 -4.52 11.70 -6.31
N LEU A 109 -3.83 11.94 -5.20
CA LEU A 109 -4.44 12.33 -3.93
C LEU A 109 -4.54 13.86 -3.73
N ALA A 110 -3.78 14.65 -4.52
CA ALA A 110 -3.78 16.11 -4.54
C ALA A 110 -5.07 16.70 -5.13
#